data_AF-A0A2M8XUK6-F1
#
_entry.id   AF-A0A2M8XUK6-F1
#
_cell.length_a   1.000
_cell.length_b   1.000
_cell.length_c   1.000
_cell.angle_alpha   90.00
_cell.angle_beta   90.00
_cell.angle_gamma   90.00
#
_symmetry.space_group_name_H-M   'P 1'
#
loop_
_entity.id
_entity.type
_entity.pdbx_description
1 polymer ?
#
loop_
_entity_poly.entity_id
_entity_poly.type
_entity_poly.pdbx_seq_one_letter_code
_entity_poly.pdbx_strand_id
1 'polypeptide(L)'
;MTKDQLMVLATVSLGIIEAVAVAGEQGAPGGVLYAAMQAQGATHNQFQSIMGTMTKPGYLVLEDDCYRSTSSTPELTTKLTRILAAIEV
;
A
#
# COMPACT_ATOMS: atom_id res chain seq x y z
N MET A 1 -3.72 -16.03 -7.91
CA MET A 1 -2.36 -15.62 -7.52
C MET A 1 -1.65 -16.81 -6.94
N THR A 2 -0.36 -16.97 -7.22
CA THR A 2 0.49 -17.96 -6.55
C THR A 2 0.79 -17.52 -5.11
N LYS A 3 1.35 -18.45 -4.31
CA LYS A 3 1.81 -18.17 -2.94
C LYS A 3 2.81 -16.99 -2.92
N ASP A 4 3.80 -17.02 -3.80
CA ASP A 4 4.82 -15.97 -3.90
C ASP A 4 4.21 -14.62 -4.32
N GLN A 5 3.25 -14.62 -5.24
CA GLN A 5 2.56 -13.40 -5.66
C GLN A 5 1.76 -12.78 -4.51
N LEU A 6 1.15 -13.59 -3.65
CA LEU A 6 0.43 -13.12 -2.47
C LEU A 6 1.38 -12.52 -1.43
N MET A 7 2.52 -13.16 -1.18
CA MET A 7 3.54 -12.60 -0.29
C MET A 7 4.02 -11.24 -0.76
N VAL A 8 4.44 -11.14 -2.03
CA VAL A 8 4.95 -9.88 -2.59
C VAL A 8 3.90 -8.77 -2.47
N LEU A 9 2.65 -9.05 -2.85
CA LEU A 9 1.58 -8.05 -2.75
C LEU A 9 1.36 -7.61 -1.30
N ALA A 10 1.31 -8.56 -0.36
CA ALA A 10 1.07 -8.25 1.05
C ALA A 10 2.21 -7.43 1.65
N THR A 11 3.46 -7.82 1.41
CA THR A 11 4.65 -7.11 1.89
C THR A 11 4.72 -5.68 1.32
N VAL A 12 4.53 -5.51 0.02
CA VAL A 12 4.55 -4.18 -0.61
C VAL A 12 3.42 -3.30 -0.08
N SER A 13 2.21 -3.86 0.05
CA SER A 13 1.05 -3.11 0.56
C SER A 13 1.25 -2.67 2.00
N LEU A 14 1.82 -3.53 2.86
CA LEU A 14 2.17 -3.17 4.24
C LEU A 14 3.20 -2.04 4.29
N GLY A 15 4.25 -2.09 3.47
CA GLY A 15 5.24 -1.02 3.39
C GLY A 15 4.65 0.33 2.96
N ILE A 16 3.67 0.31 2.05
CA ILE A 16 2.95 1.54 1.64
C ILE A 16 2.10 2.07 2.81
N ILE A 17 1.37 1.21 3.51
CA ILE A 17 0.58 1.61 4.70
C ILE A 17 1.49 2.22 5.76
N GLU A 18 2.66 1.62 6.00
CA GLU A 18 3.66 2.16 6.93
C GLU A 18 4.16 3.54 6.49
N ALA A 19 4.49 3.72 5.21
CA ALA A 19 4.91 5.02 4.67
C ALA A 19 3.82 6.09 4.83
N VAL A 20 2.56 5.74 4.62
CA VAL A 20 1.41 6.64 4.87
C VAL A 20 1.29 6.99 6.36
N ALA A 21 1.46 6.01 7.25
CA ALA A 21 1.38 6.23 8.69
C ALA A 21 2.50 7.15 9.19
N VAL A 22 3.73 7.04 8.66
CA VAL A 22 4.87 7.90 9.01
C VAL A 22 4.58 9.38 8.67
N ALA A 23 3.87 9.65 7.59
CA ALA A 23 3.49 11.01 7.21
C ALA A 23 2.39 11.62 8.11
N GLY A 24 1.71 10.79 8.91
CA GLY A 24 0.70 11.23 9.88
C GLY A 24 -0.44 12.03 9.25
N GLU A 25 -0.86 13.11 9.92
CA GLU A 25 -1.95 13.98 9.47
C GLU A 25 -1.63 14.78 8.20
N GLN A 26 -0.39 14.78 7.70
CA GLN A 26 -0.06 15.45 6.44
C GLN A 26 -0.40 14.58 5.23
N GLY A 27 -0.49 13.26 5.41
CA GLY A 27 -0.61 12.30 4.33
C GLY A 27 0.71 12.13 3.56
N ALA A 28 0.93 10.95 2.99
CA ALA A 28 2.14 10.67 2.22
C ALA A 28 2.01 11.26 0.80
N PRO A 29 2.89 12.17 0.38
CA PRO A 29 2.82 12.75 -0.96
C PRO A 29 2.94 11.67 -2.04
N GLY A 30 1.94 11.60 -2.93
CA GLY A 30 1.88 10.59 -3.97
C GLY A 30 3.07 10.63 -4.92
N GLY A 31 3.57 11.82 -5.22
CA GLY A 31 4.79 12.01 -6.00
C GLY A 31 6.04 11.42 -5.34
N VAL A 32 6.16 11.49 -4.00
CA VAL A 32 7.27 10.91 -3.25
C VAL A 32 7.17 9.39 -3.24
N LEU A 33 5.98 8.84 -2.99
CA LEU A 33 5.75 7.40 -3.06
C LEU A 33 6.05 6.85 -4.47
N TYR A 34 5.57 7.53 -5.50
CA TYR A 34 5.85 7.15 -6.88
C TYR A 34 7.33 7.22 -7.20
N ALA A 35 8.04 8.31 -6.84
CA ALA A 35 9.47 8.43 -7.08
C ALA A 35 10.28 7.32 -6.38
N ALA A 36 9.91 6.95 -5.15
CA ALA A 36 10.55 5.86 -4.42
C ALA A 36 10.34 4.50 -5.12
N MET A 37 9.12 4.20 -5.56
CA MET A 37 8.82 2.96 -6.29
C MET A 37 9.47 2.96 -7.68
N GLN A 38 9.49 4.10 -8.35
CA GLN A 38 10.12 4.28 -9.66
C GLN A 38 11.64 4.06 -9.58
N ALA A 39 12.29 4.52 -8.51
CA ALA A 39 13.72 4.26 -8.28
C ALA A 39 14.03 2.76 -8.16
N GLN A 40 13.04 1.93 -7.79
CA GLN A 40 13.12 0.47 -7.75
C GLN A 40 12.60 -0.19 -9.04
N GLY A 41 12.37 0.58 -10.11
CA GLY A 41 11.97 0.09 -11.43
C GLY A 41 10.46 -0.04 -11.65
N ALA A 42 9.61 0.45 -10.73
CA ALA A 42 8.17 0.44 -10.96
C ALA A 42 7.77 1.48 -12.01
N THR A 43 6.96 1.07 -12.97
CA THR A 43 6.30 1.99 -13.91
C THR A 43 5.15 2.73 -13.24
N HIS A 44 4.75 3.86 -13.82
CA HIS A 44 3.58 4.61 -13.35
C HIS A 44 2.30 3.75 -13.32
N ASN A 45 2.08 2.90 -14.33
CA ASN A 45 0.90 2.02 -14.37
C ASN A 45 0.93 0.96 -13.25
N GLN A 46 2.10 0.44 -12.90
CA GLN A 46 2.26 -0.48 -11.76
C GLN A 46 1.98 0.25 -10.44
N PHE A 47 2.50 1.47 -10.27
CA PHE A 47 2.19 2.31 -9.12
C PHE A 47 0.68 2.54 -8.99
N GLN A 48 0.01 2.99 -10.06
CA GLN A 48 -1.44 3.21 -10.05
C GLN A 48 -2.23 1.94 -9.75
N SER A 49 -1.78 0.80 -10.28
CA SER A 49 -2.42 -0.49 -10.02
C SER A 49 -2.32 -0.87 -8.55
N ILE A 50 -1.13 -0.73 -7.95
CA ILE A 50 -0.87 -1.04 -6.54
C ILE A 50 -1.63 -0.06 -5.63
N MET A 51 -1.52 1.24 -5.85
CA MET A 51 -2.27 2.23 -5.06
C MET A 51 -3.78 2.01 -5.19
N GLY A 52 -4.24 1.63 -6.38
CA GLY A 52 -5.63 1.28 -6.67
C GLY A 52 -6.18 0.12 -5.83
N THR A 53 -5.35 -0.84 -5.38
CA THR A 53 -5.82 -1.94 -4.53
C THR A 53 -6.17 -1.48 -3.12
N MET A 54 -5.64 -0.33 -2.69
CA MET A 54 -5.88 0.26 -1.38
C MET A 54 -6.88 1.41 -1.45
N THR A 55 -6.84 2.22 -2.51
CA THR A 55 -7.75 3.36 -2.63
C THR A 55 -9.15 2.99 -3.08
N LYS A 56 -9.32 2.09 -4.05
CA LYS A 56 -10.65 1.72 -4.56
C LYS A 56 -11.56 1.12 -3.49
N PRO A 57 -11.07 0.23 -2.59
CA PRO A 57 -11.88 -0.27 -1.48
C PRO A 57 -12.03 0.73 -0.31
N GLY A 58 -11.36 1.89 -0.37
CA GLY A 58 -11.42 2.91 0.67
C GLY A 58 -10.48 2.68 1.86
N TYR A 59 -9.45 1.84 1.74
CA TYR A 59 -8.42 1.66 2.77
C TYR A 59 -7.46 2.83 2.85
N LEU A 60 -7.24 3.52 1.74
CA LEU A 60 -6.55 4.80 1.66
C LEU A 60 -7.42 5.78 0.87
N VAL A 61 -7.26 7.07 1.10
CA VAL A 61 -7.82 8.13 0.25
C VAL A 61 -6.69 8.97 -0.32
N LEU A 62 -6.91 9.53 -1.51
CA LEU A 62 -6.01 10.49 -2.13
C LEU A 62 -6.68 11.86 -2.07
N GLU A 63 -6.09 12.77 -1.32
CA GLU A 63 -6.57 14.15 -1.10
C GLU A 63 -5.39 15.09 -1.21
N ASP A 64 -5.52 16.15 -2.01
CA ASP A 64 -4.45 17.15 -2.25
C ASP A 64 -3.11 16.49 -2.60
N ASP A 65 -3.14 15.53 -3.53
CA ASP A 65 -2.00 14.72 -3.97
C ASP A 65 -1.31 13.90 -2.86
N CYS A 66 -1.93 13.76 -1.69
CA CYS A 66 -1.42 13.01 -0.55
C CYS A 66 -2.31 11.80 -0.22
N TYR A 67 -1.69 10.64 -0.01
CA TYR A 67 -2.37 9.44 0.45
C TYR A 67 -2.52 9.45 1.96
N ARG A 68 -3.73 9.16 2.44
CA ARG A 68 -4.08 9.18 3.86
C ARG A 68 -4.76 7.87 4.24
N SER A 69 -4.47 7.40 5.45
CA SER A 69 -5.21 6.29 6.06
C SER A 69 -6.65 6.69 6.36
N THR A 70 -7.55 5.73 6.24
CA THR A 70 -8.96 5.86 6.62
C THR A 70 -9.22 5.02 7.87
N SER A 71 -10.46 5.05 8.36
CA SER A 71 -10.91 4.17 9.45
C SER A 71 -10.84 2.68 9.10
N SER A 72 -10.77 2.30 7.82
CA SER A 72 -10.69 0.90 7.39
C SER A 72 -9.27 0.42 7.13
N THR A 73 -8.25 1.29 7.10
CA THR A 73 -6.84 0.86 6.93
C THR A 73 -6.42 -0.25 7.89
N PRO A 74 -6.77 -0.23 9.19
CA PRO A 74 -6.40 -1.30 10.12
C PRO A 74 -6.95 -2.69 9.75
N GLU A 75 -8.12 -2.72 9.10
CA GLU A 75 -8.71 -3.96 8.59
C GLU A 75 -7.83 -4.59 7.51
N LEU A 76 -7.34 -3.78 6.57
CA LEU A 76 -6.43 -4.24 5.53
C LEU A 76 -5.11 -4.73 6.13
N THR A 77 -4.50 -3.97 7.04
CA THR A 77 -3.27 -4.38 7.74
C THR A 77 -3.45 -5.76 8.38
N THR A 78 -4.55 -5.97 9.10
CA THR A 78 -4.87 -7.26 9.72
C THR A 78 -5.01 -8.39 8.69
N LYS A 79 -5.68 -8.13 7.56
CA LYS A 79 -5.83 -9.12 6.47
C LYS A 79 -4.48 -9.51 5.88
N LEU A 80 -3.63 -8.52 5.57
CA LEU A 80 -2.33 -8.75 4.96
C LEU A 80 -1.38 -9.52 5.88
N THR A 81 -1.33 -9.17 7.17
CA THR A 81 -0.53 -9.90 8.17
C THR A 81 -1.00 -11.35 8.31
N ARG A 82 -2.31 -11.61 8.29
CA ARG A 82 -2.85 -12.98 8.32
C ARG A 82 -2.47 -13.79 7.08
N ILE A 83 -2.47 -13.16 5.90
CA ILE A 83 -2.03 -13.82 4.65
C ILE A 83 -0.58 -14.27 4.77
N LEU A 84 0.31 -13.39 5.27
CA LEU A 84 1.71 -13.73 5.46
C LEU A 84 1.88 -14.87 6.47
N ALA A 85 1.22 -14.79 7.63
CA ALA A 85 1.28 -15.83 8.65
C ALA A 85 0.75 -17.19 8.16
N ALA A 86 -0.29 -17.21 7.33
CA ALA A 86 -0.87 -18.46 6.78
C ALA A 86 0.02 -19.12 5.71
N ILE A 87 0.95 -18.36 5.14
CA ILE A 87 1.86 -18.79 4.08
C ILE A 87 3.20 -19.25 4.65
N GLU A 88 3.64 -18.73 5.80
CA GLU A 88 4.86 -19.19 6.48
C GLU A 88 4.75 -20.58 7.12
N VAL A 89 3.51 -21.10 7.25
CA VAL A 89 3.19 -22.48 7.66
C VAL A 89 3.15 -23.42 6.45
#